data_AF-A0AAD5Q438-F1
#
_entry.id   AF-A0AAD5Q438-F1
#
_cell.length_a   1.000
_cell.length_b   1.000
_cell.length_c   1.000
_cell.angle_alpha   90.00
_cell.angle_beta   90.00
_cell.angle_gamma   90.00
#
_symmetry.space_group_name_H-M   'P 1'
#
loop_
_entity.id
_entity.type
_entity.pdbx_description
1 polymer ?
#
loop_
_entity_poly.entity_id
_entity_poly.type
_entity_poly.pdbx_seq_one_letter_code
_entity_poly.pdbx_strand_id
1 'polypeptide(L)'
;MQRAIRRDHARHKLVAKQLGKWKILQKKLLPLLVNHQHDWSLVFSILKVLVMLTMKPPRESTNIAQQLKYLREYKHAFLRDGVISILMTILVEPLAKKGAARSAQDYLNMELVLTLIRNLLAIPNEDPRFVTSATSHFSRLQEDLIYTLHEENVYEMILLFAQVR
;
A
#
# COMPACT_ATOMS: atom_id res chain seq x y z
N MET A 1 -6.25 3.83 -15.99
CA MET A 1 -6.61 3.77 -14.55
C MET A 1 -6.03 4.95 -13.74
N GLN A 2 -4.71 5.16 -13.71
CA GLN A 2 -4.09 6.25 -12.93
C GLN A 2 -4.71 7.63 -13.18
N ARG A 3 -4.93 8.00 -14.44
CA ARG A 3 -5.57 9.28 -14.82
C ARG A 3 -6.98 9.45 -14.23
N ALA A 4 -7.77 8.39 -14.17
CA ALA A 4 -9.12 8.44 -13.63
C ALA A 4 -9.11 8.63 -12.10
N ILE A 5 -8.17 7.98 -11.39
CA ILE A 5 -8.03 8.12 -9.93
C ILE A 5 -7.49 9.52 -9.57
N ARG A 6 -6.52 10.05 -10.32
CA ARG A 6 -5.99 11.40 -10.07
C ARG A 6 -7.02 12.50 -10.27
N ARG A 7 -7.94 12.31 -11.23
CA ARG A 7 -9.05 13.23 -11.51
C ARG A 7 -10.30 12.92 -10.68
N ASP A 8 -10.25 11.92 -9.80
CA ASP A 8 -11.40 11.55 -8.99
C ASP A 8 -11.70 12.64 -7.97
N HIS A 9 -12.99 12.99 -7.85
CA HIS A 9 -13.42 14.11 -7.06
C HIS A 9 -13.00 13.94 -5.60
N ALA A 10 -12.32 14.94 -5.04
CA ALA A 10 -11.72 14.87 -3.70
C ALA A 10 -12.74 14.45 -2.62
N ARG A 11 -13.94 15.04 -2.66
CA ARG A 11 -15.04 14.75 -1.73
C ARG A 11 -15.74 13.42 -1.96
N HIS A 12 -16.06 13.10 -3.22
CA HIS A 12 -16.98 12.00 -3.52
C HIS A 12 -16.27 10.70 -3.83
N LYS A 13 -15.02 10.71 -4.31
CA LYS A 13 -14.18 9.53 -4.56
C LYS A 13 -14.93 8.38 -5.26
N LEU A 14 -15.71 8.69 -6.30
CA LEU A 14 -16.62 7.73 -6.94
C LEU A 14 -15.83 6.65 -7.68
N VAL A 15 -14.74 7.03 -8.36
CA VAL A 15 -13.86 6.08 -9.05
C VAL A 15 -13.23 5.15 -8.03
N ALA A 16 -12.64 5.68 -6.95
CA ALA A 16 -12.01 4.86 -5.92
C ALA A 16 -13.02 3.90 -5.25
N LYS A 17 -14.23 4.36 -4.95
CA LYS A 17 -15.29 3.50 -4.38
C LYS A 17 -15.72 2.40 -5.34
N GLN A 18 -15.82 2.69 -6.64
CA GLN A 18 -16.17 1.69 -7.64
C GLN A 18 -15.08 0.62 -7.79
N LEU A 19 -13.81 1.03 -7.77
CA LEU A 19 -12.67 0.11 -7.80
C LEU A 19 -12.61 -0.80 -6.56
N GLY A 20 -12.95 -0.25 -5.38
CA GLY A 20 -13.08 -1.02 -4.14
C GLY A 20 -14.22 -2.04 -4.21
N LYS A 21 -15.40 -1.63 -4.70
CA LYS A 21 -16.54 -2.54 -4.92
C LYS A 21 -16.18 -3.71 -5.83
N TRP A 22 -15.40 -3.46 -6.89
CA TRP A 22 -14.94 -4.49 -7.81
C TRP A 22 -13.76 -5.31 -7.32
N LYS A 23 -13.19 -4.98 -6.14
CA LYS A 23 -11.99 -5.60 -5.59
C LYS A 23 -10.83 -5.62 -6.58
N ILE A 24 -10.64 -4.53 -7.33
CA ILE A 24 -9.61 -4.46 -8.39
C ILE A 24 -8.22 -4.62 -7.80
N LEU A 25 -7.97 -4.08 -6.61
CA LEU A 25 -6.68 -4.23 -5.94
C LEU A 25 -6.35 -5.70 -5.71
N GLN A 26 -7.25 -6.42 -5.05
CA GLN A 26 -7.05 -7.82 -4.68
C GLN A 26 -7.12 -8.78 -5.88
N LYS A 27 -8.04 -8.56 -6.83
CA LYS A 27 -8.28 -9.48 -7.94
C LYS A 27 -7.40 -9.25 -9.16
N LYS A 28 -6.76 -8.08 -9.27
CA LYS A 28 -6.00 -7.69 -10.46
C LYS A 28 -4.64 -7.11 -10.11
N LEU A 29 -4.58 -6.05 -9.30
CA LEU A 29 -3.32 -5.33 -9.09
C LEU A 29 -2.27 -6.15 -8.33
N LEU A 30 -2.65 -6.76 -7.19
CA LEU A 30 -1.72 -7.59 -6.41
C LEU A 30 -1.28 -8.84 -7.19
N PRO A 31 -2.17 -9.61 -7.83
CA PRO A 31 -1.74 -10.73 -8.68
C PRO A 31 -0.83 -10.31 -9.82
N LEU A 32 -1.07 -9.16 -10.46
CA LEU A 32 -0.18 -8.65 -11.50
C LEU A 32 1.20 -8.28 -10.93
N LEU A 33 1.24 -7.63 -9.76
CA LEU A 33 2.48 -7.27 -9.09
C LEU A 33 3.30 -8.52 -8.73
N VAL A 34 2.64 -9.57 -8.21
CA VAL A 34 3.29 -10.82 -7.81
C VAL A 34 3.82 -11.59 -9.01
N ASN A 35 3.05 -11.69 -10.10
CA ASN A 35 3.37 -12.55 -11.23
C ASN A 35 4.22 -11.89 -12.33
N HIS A 36 4.37 -10.56 -12.33
CA HIS A 36 5.07 -9.82 -13.40
C HIS A 36 6.17 -8.89 -12.87
N GLN A 37 6.94 -9.34 -11.89
CA GLN A 37 7.98 -8.55 -11.22
C GLN A 37 9.12 -8.08 -12.16
N HIS A 38 9.31 -8.73 -13.30
CA HIS A 38 10.35 -8.39 -14.29
C HIS A 38 9.97 -7.18 -15.18
N ASP A 39 8.68 -6.85 -15.32
CA ASP A 39 8.24 -5.68 -16.07
C ASP A 39 8.19 -4.46 -15.13
N TRP A 40 9.35 -3.79 -15.00
CA TRP A 40 9.50 -2.63 -14.13
C TRP A 40 8.55 -1.47 -14.46
N SER A 41 8.20 -1.29 -15.74
CA SER A 41 7.24 -0.25 -16.16
C SER A 41 5.84 -0.54 -15.63
N LEU A 42 5.43 -1.82 -15.70
CA LEU A 42 4.17 -2.30 -15.14
C LEU A 42 4.18 -2.22 -13.61
N VAL A 43 5.22 -2.77 -12.95
CA VAL A 43 5.38 -2.74 -11.49
C VAL A 43 5.25 -1.32 -10.97
N PHE A 44 6.01 -0.39 -11.55
CA PHE A 44 5.99 1.01 -11.18
C PHE A 44 4.62 1.66 -11.39
N SER A 45 3.94 1.30 -12.48
CA SER A 45 2.59 1.76 -12.75
C SER A 45 1.57 1.22 -11.74
N ILE A 46 1.74 -0.02 -11.29
CA ILE A 46 0.91 -0.63 -10.25
C ILE A 46 1.16 0.05 -8.91
N LEU A 47 2.42 0.23 -8.49
CA LEU A 47 2.76 0.90 -7.22
C LEU A 47 2.11 2.28 -7.10
N LYS A 48 2.14 3.09 -8.16
CA LYS A 48 1.45 4.39 -8.19
C LYS A 48 -0.04 4.24 -7.93
N VAL A 49 -0.70 3.25 -8.53
CA VAL A 49 -2.12 2.99 -8.31
C VAL A 49 -2.38 2.53 -6.88
N LEU A 50 -1.56 1.63 -6.34
CA LEU A 50 -1.66 1.14 -4.96
C LEU A 50 -1.51 2.29 -3.95
N VAL A 51 -0.53 3.17 -4.15
CA VAL A 51 -0.37 4.38 -3.33
C VAL A 51 -1.64 5.23 -3.38
N MET A 52 -2.18 5.51 -4.58
CA MET A 52 -3.39 6.33 -4.71
C MET A 52 -4.64 5.68 -4.07
N LEU A 53 -4.79 4.35 -4.17
CA LEU A 53 -5.92 3.62 -3.60
C LEU A 53 -5.85 3.47 -2.07
N THR A 54 -4.65 3.56 -1.50
CA THR A 54 -4.41 3.42 -0.05
C THR A 54 -4.35 4.74 0.70
N MET A 55 -4.52 5.88 0.01
CA MET A 55 -4.55 7.19 0.66
C MET A 55 -5.68 7.30 1.68
N LYS A 56 -5.35 7.86 2.85
CA LYS A 56 -6.35 8.19 3.88
C LYS A 56 -7.44 9.09 3.29
N PRO A 57 -8.74 8.82 3.56
CA PRO A 57 -9.81 9.69 3.08
C PRO A 57 -9.66 11.10 3.68
N PRO A 58 -9.75 12.17 2.87
CA PRO A 58 -9.83 13.54 3.38
C PRO A 58 -10.99 13.69 4.38
N ARG A 59 -10.83 14.55 5.40
CA ARG A 59 -11.84 14.78 6.45
C ARG A 59 -13.21 15.19 5.89
N GLU A 60 -13.20 15.90 4.77
CA GLU A 60 -14.41 16.40 4.10
C GLU A 60 -15.10 15.37 3.20
N SER A 61 -14.53 14.16 3.06
CA SER A 61 -15.05 13.15 2.15
C SER A 61 -16.42 12.63 2.57
N THR A 62 -17.24 12.26 1.59
CA THR A 62 -18.50 11.57 1.88
C THR A 62 -18.29 10.07 2.04
N ASN A 63 -19.08 9.48 2.94
CA ASN A 63 -19.12 8.03 3.19
C ASN A 63 -17.73 7.47 3.59
N ILE A 64 -17.10 8.11 4.57
CA ILE A 64 -15.77 7.74 5.09
C ILE A 64 -15.78 6.30 5.61
N ALA A 65 -16.85 5.86 6.28
CA ALA A 65 -16.98 4.49 6.78
C ALA A 65 -16.81 3.44 5.66
N GLN A 66 -17.46 3.63 4.51
CA GLN A 66 -17.31 2.73 3.36
C GLN A 66 -15.90 2.78 2.76
N GLN A 67 -15.26 3.94 2.75
CA GLN A 67 -13.87 4.07 2.26
C GLN A 67 -12.89 3.36 3.21
N LEU A 68 -13.06 3.53 4.53
CA LEU A 68 -12.27 2.82 5.54
C LEU A 68 -12.46 1.31 5.45
N LYS A 69 -13.69 0.84 5.21
CA LYS A 69 -13.95 -0.58 4.93
C LYS A 69 -13.08 -1.10 3.78
N TYR A 70 -13.07 -0.43 2.63
CA TYR A 70 -12.23 -0.84 1.50
C TYR A 70 -10.73 -0.77 1.82
N LEU A 71 -10.28 0.26 2.54
CA LEU A 71 -8.89 0.38 2.96
C LEU A 71 -8.46 -0.78 3.87
N ARG A 72 -9.32 -1.22 4.80
CA ARG A 72 -9.05 -2.40 5.63
C ARG A 72 -9.00 -3.68 4.80
N GLU A 73 -9.90 -3.83 3.84
CA GLU A 73 -9.87 -4.95 2.88
C GLU A 73 -8.58 -4.94 2.03
N TYR A 74 -8.05 -3.76 1.69
CA TYR A 74 -6.77 -3.64 1.00
C TYR A 74 -5.62 -4.03 1.92
N LYS A 75 -5.55 -3.46 3.13
CA LYS A 75 -4.52 -3.79 4.12
C LYS A 75 -4.47 -5.30 4.39
N HIS A 76 -5.62 -5.94 4.56
CA HIS A 76 -5.68 -7.39 4.73
C HIS A 76 -5.08 -8.16 3.54
N ALA A 77 -5.32 -7.73 2.30
CA ALA A 77 -4.76 -8.38 1.11
C ALA A 77 -3.23 -8.23 1.03
N PHE A 78 -2.70 -7.05 1.37
CA PHE A 78 -1.24 -6.83 1.44
C PHE A 78 -0.53 -7.80 2.40
N LEU A 79 -1.20 -8.21 3.48
CA LEU A 79 -0.67 -9.14 4.48
C LEU A 79 -0.71 -10.61 4.04
N ARG A 80 -1.41 -10.95 2.95
CA ARG A 80 -1.61 -12.34 2.51
C ARG A 80 -0.77 -12.72 1.30
N ASP A 81 -0.54 -11.79 0.38
CA ASP A 81 -0.04 -12.13 -0.97
C ASP A 81 1.49 -11.95 -1.12
N GLY A 82 2.26 -12.03 -0.01
CA GLY A 82 3.72 -11.80 -0.03
C GLY A 82 4.15 -10.41 -0.52
N VAL A 83 3.20 -9.47 -0.55
CA VAL A 83 3.38 -8.17 -1.20
C VAL A 83 4.45 -7.34 -0.49
N ILE A 84 4.49 -7.40 0.84
CA ILE A 84 5.50 -6.68 1.63
C ILE A 84 6.91 -7.12 1.25
N SER A 85 7.15 -8.42 1.07
CA SER A 85 8.43 -8.95 0.61
C SER A 85 8.84 -8.42 -0.78
N ILE A 86 7.88 -8.32 -1.70
CA ILE A 86 8.11 -7.72 -3.03
C ILE A 86 8.48 -6.24 -2.90
N LEU A 87 7.79 -5.49 -2.04
CA LEU A 87 8.12 -4.09 -1.77
C LEU A 87 9.55 -3.93 -1.25
N MET A 88 10.02 -4.86 -0.41
CA MET A 88 11.40 -4.88 0.07
C MET A 88 12.40 -5.17 -1.05
N THR A 89 12.08 -6.11 -1.93
CA THR A 89 12.93 -6.46 -3.08
C THR A 89 13.12 -5.26 -4.01
N ILE A 90 12.08 -4.46 -4.21
CA ILE A 90 12.13 -3.22 -5.02
C ILE A 90 13.12 -2.19 -4.43
N LEU A 91 13.38 -2.24 -3.13
CA LEU A 91 14.28 -1.33 -2.44
C LEU A 91 15.74 -1.79 -2.38
N VAL A 92 16.02 -3.05 -2.71
CA VAL A 92 17.39 -3.63 -2.61
C VAL A 92 18.40 -2.81 -3.43
N GLU A 93 18.14 -2.61 -4.71
CA GLU A 93 19.07 -1.89 -5.59
C GLU A 93 19.18 -0.39 -5.24
N PRO A 94 18.08 0.36 -5.02
CA PRO A 94 18.15 1.75 -4.56
C PRO A 94 18.95 1.95 -3.26
N LEU A 95 18.83 1.01 -2.31
CA LEU A 95 19.52 1.08 -1.03
C LEU A 95 21.00 0.75 -1.12
N ALA A 96 21.39 -0.16 -2.02
CA ALA A 96 22.79 -0.50 -2.25
C ALA A 96 23.62 0.67 -2.83
N LYS A 97 22.98 1.54 -3.63
CA LYS A 97 23.61 2.75 -4.19
C LYS A 97 23.79 3.81 -3.11
N LYS A 98 24.86 4.63 -3.18
CA LYS A 98 25.13 5.73 -2.24
C LYS A 98 25.29 7.09 -2.94
N GLY A 99 24.84 8.16 -2.29
CA GLY A 99 25.03 9.54 -2.75
C GLY A 99 24.63 9.75 -4.22
N ALA A 100 25.56 10.32 -5.00
CA ALA A 100 25.35 10.63 -6.41
C ALA A 100 25.14 9.41 -7.32
N ALA A 101 25.39 8.18 -6.85
CA ALA A 101 25.11 6.96 -7.62
C ALA A 101 23.61 6.63 -7.67
N ARG A 102 22.76 7.24 -6.83
CA ARG A 102 21.31 7.07 -6.88
C ARG A 102 20.71 7.95 -7.97
N SER A 103 19.98 7.32 -8.88
CA SER A 103 19.21 8.00 -9.92
C SER A 103 17.91 8.58 -9.38
N ALA A 104 17.28 9.48 -10.15
CA ALA A 104 15.94 9.98 -9.84
C ALA A 104 14.89 8.85 -9.74
N GLN A 105 15.06 7.78 -10.53
CA GLN A 105 14.17 6.61 -10.48
C GLN A 105 14.33 5.82 -9.18
N ASP A 106 15.56 5.70 -8.65
CA ASP A 106 15.82 5.06 -7.35
C ASP A 106 15.06 5.80 -6.24
N TYR A 107 15.18 7.13 -6.18
CA TYR A 107 14.45 7.95 -5.21
C TYR A 107 12.94 7.81 -5.34
N LEU A 108 12.42 7.74 -6.56
CA LEU A 108 10.99 7.61 -6.80
C LEU A 108 10.46 6.22 -6.41
N ASN A 109 11.24 5.16 -6.61
CA ASN A 109 10.91 3.83 -6.10
C ASN A 109 10.89 3.82 -4.57
N MET A 110 11.90 4.42 -3.94
CA MET A 110 11.99 4.58 -2.48
C MET A 110 10.77 5.34 -1.93
N GLU A 111 10.44 6.49 -2.52
CA GLU A 111 9.29 7.30 -2.13
C GLU A 111 7.98 6.53 -2.26
N LEU A 112 7.75 5.83 -3.36
CA LEU A 112 6.51 5.07 -3.57
C LEU A 112 6.34 3.94 -2.55
N VAL A 113 7.39 3.16 -2.29
CA VAL A 113 7.33 2.05 -1.33
C VAL A 113 7.12 2.58 0.09
N LEU A 114 7.90 3.58 0.52
CA LEU A 114 7.75 4.17 1.85
C LEU A 114 6.38 4.83 2.04
N THR A 115 5.87 5.50 1.00
CA THR A 115 4.52 6.08 0.99
C THR A 115 3.45 5.01 1.14
N LEU A 116 3.61 3.87 0.46
CA LEU A 116 2.67 2.76 0.54
C LEU A 116 2.68 2.13 1.94
N ILE A 117 3.85 1.88 2.52
CA ILE A 117 3.99 1.38 3.90
C ILE A 117 3.34 2.36 4.89
N ARG A 118 3.64 3.66 4.78
CA ARG A 118 3.01 4.71 5.59
C ARG A 118 1.49 4.70 5.46
N ASN A 119 0.97 4.57 4.25
CA ASN A 119 -0.46 4.51 4.01
C ASN A 119 -1.08 3.28 4.71
N LEU A 120 -0.46 2.09 4.61
CA LEU A 120 -0.93 0.87 5.28
C LEU A 120 -0.90 1.01 6.81
N LEU A 121 0.13 1.64 7.38
CA LEU A 121 0.20 1.95 8.81
C LEU A 121 -0.93 2.90 9.25
N ALA A 122 -1.32 3.86 8.39
CA ALA A 122 -2.37 4.83 8.70
C ALA A 122 -3.81 4.26 8.65
N ILE A 123 -4.01 3.05 8.10
CA ILE A 123 -5.33 2.40 8.01
C ILE A 123 -5.69 1.80 9.37
N PRO A 124 -6.75 2.30 10.04
CA PRO A 124 -7.12 1.82 11.38
C PRO A 124 -7.77 0.45 11.34
N ASN A 125 -7.69 -0.28 12.45
CA ASN A 125 -8.48 -1.49 12.69
C ASN A 125 -9.99 -1.18 12.63
N GLU A 126 -10.80 -2.20 12.36
CA GLU A 126 -12.25 -2.09 12.59
C GLU A 126 -12.53 -2.11 14.09
N ASP A 127 -13.55 -1.37 14.51
CA ASP A 127 -14.01 -1.44 15.90
C ASP A 127 -14.44 -2.89 16.21
N PRO A 128 -13.94 -3.50 17.29
CA PRO A 128 -14.32 -4.85 17.69
C PRO A 128 -15.84 -5.05 17.84
N ARG A 129 -16.61 -3.98 18.08
CA ARG A 129 -18.08 -4.03 18.18
C ARG A 129 -18.78 -4.22 16.82
N PHE A 130 -18.09 -3.97 15.71
CA PHE A 130 -18.64 -4.07 14.35
C PHE A 130 -18.10 -5.25 13.55
N VAL A 131 -17.34 -6.16 14.17
CA VAL A 131 -16.87 -7.39 13.53
C VAL A 131 -17.69 -8.60 13.97
N THR A 132 -17.74 -9.61 13.10
CA THR A 132 -18.29 -10.95 13.39
C THR A 132 -17.16 -11.96 13.46
N SER A 133 -17.43 -13.22 13.82
CA SER A 133 -16.40 -14.27 13.82
C SER A 133 -15.65 -14.37 12.48
N ALA A 134 -16.36 -14.22 11.35
CA ALA A 134 -15.78 -14.25 10.01
C ALA A 134 -14.92 -13.02 9.66
N THR A 135 -15.15 -11.88 10.31
CA THR A 135 -14.46 -10.61 10.05
C THR A 135 -13.59 -10.13 11.21
N SER A 136 -13.42 -10.96 12.25
CA SER A 136 -12.68 -10.66 13.47
C SER A 136 -11.24 -10.21 13.22
N HIS A 137 -10.59 -10.74 12.18
CA HIS A 137 -9.25 -10.36 11.76
C HIS A 137 -9.12 -8.86 11.42
N PHE A 138 -10.20 -8.17 11.01
CA PHE A 138 -10.14 -6.74 10.74
C PHE A 138 -9.90 -5.89 12.00
N SER A 139 -10.17 -6.43 13.19
CA SER A 139 -9.92 -5.74 14.47
C SER A 139 -8.45 -5.79 14.92
N ARG A 140 -7.59 -6.56 14.24
CA ARG A 140 -6.18 -6.80 14.60
C ARG A 140 -5.18 -6.55 13.45
N LEU A 141 -5.60 -5.83 12.41
CA LEU A 141 -4.75 -5.61 11.24
C LEU A 141 -3.47 -4.83 11.54
N GLN A 142 -3.45 -3.98 12.56
CA GLN A 142 -2.24 -3.25 12.95
C GLN A 142 -1.18 -4.19 13.51
N GLU A 143 -1.59 -5.09 14.39
CA GLU A 143 -0.76 -6.11 15.00
C GLU A 143 -0.22 -7.06 13.93
N ASP A 144 -1.10 -7.54 13.05
CA ASP A 144 -0.70 -8.39 11.91
C ASP A 144 0.30 -7.66 11.00
N LEU A 145 0.08 -6.37 10.72
CA LEU A 145 1.01 -5.57 9.92
C LEU A 145 2.36 -5.41 10.60
N ILE A 146 2.41 -5.04 11.88
CA ILE A 146 3.66 -4.89 12.64
C ILE A 146 4.46 -6.19 12.60
N TYR A 147 3.80 -7.34 12.80
CA TYR A 147 4.42 -8.65 12.69
C TYR A 147 5.00 -8.87 11.28
N THR A 148 4.22 -8.65 10.23
CA THR A 148 4.73 -8.81 8.85
C THR A 148 5.88 -7.86 8.52
N LEU A 149 5.84 -6.60 8.99
CA LEU A 149 6.94 -5.66 8.78
C LEU A 149 8.23 -6.11 9.48
N HIS A 150 8.11 -6.75 10.64
CA HIS A 150 9.24 -7.38 11.33
C HIS A 150 9.82 -8.53 10.51
N GLU A 151 9.00 -9.51 10.14
CA GLU A 151 9.46 -10.71 9.42
C GLU A 151 10.13 -10.39 8.09
N GLU A 152 9.66 -9.32 7.42
CA GLU A 152 10.20 -8.87 6.14
C GLU A 152 11.36 -7.86 6.27
N ASN A 153 11.93 -7.69 7.47
CA ASN A 153 13.08 -6.82 7.76
C ASN A 153 12.88 -5.34 7.36
N VAL A 154 11.64 -4.84 7.50
CA VAL A 154 11.31 -3.45 7.15
C VAL A 154 11.96 -2.48 8.15
N TYR A 155 12.13 -2.87 9.40
CA TYR A 155 12.72 -2.01 10.43
C TYR A 155 14.21 -1.75 10.18
N GLU A 156 14.96 -2.79 9.84
CA GLU A 156 16.37 -2.72 9.45
C GLU A 156 16.53 -1.81 8.23
N MET A 157 15.64 -1.96 7.25
CA MET A 157 15.61 -1.09 6.09
C MET A 157 15.35 0.38 6.48
N ILE A 158 14.37 0.66 7.33
CA ILE A 158 14.10 2.04 7.81
C ILE A 158 15.31 2.61 8.55
N LEU A 159 16.01 1.79 9.35
CA LEU A 159 17.25 2.21 10.01
C LEU A 159 18.34 2.57 9.00
N LEU A 160 18.52 1.76 7.95
CA LEU A 160 19.45 2.10 6.86
C LEU A 160 19.09 3.44 6.22
N PHE A 161 17.81 3.70 5.97
CA PHE A 161 17.34 4.99 5.46
C PHE A 161 17.70 6.15 6.42
N ALA A 162 17.47 5.99 7.72
CA ALA A 162 17.75 7.02 8.71
C ALA A 162 19.25 7.32 8.90
N GLN A 163 20.11 6.36 8.56
CA GLN A 163 21.57 6.46 8.70
C GLN A 163 22.26 7.06 7.47
N VAL A 164 21.59 7.14 6.31
CA VAL A 164 22.14 7.78 5.11
C VAL A 164 22.19 9.29 5.32
N ARG A 165 23.36 9.77 5.77
CA ARG A 165 23.81 11.15 5.61
C ARG A 165 24.50 11.32 4.25
#